data_AF-A0A564G5J0-F1
#
_entry.id   AF-A0A564G5J0-F1
#
_cell.length_a   1.000
_cell.length_b   1.000
_cell.length_c   1.000
_cell.angle_alpha   90.00
_cell.angle_beta   90.00
_cell.angle_gamma   90.00
#
_symmetry.space_group_name_H-M   'P 1'
#
loop_
_entity.id
_entity.type
_entity.pdbx_description
1 polymer ?
#
loop_
_entity_poly.entity_id
_entity_poly.type
_entity_poly.pdbx_seq_one_letter_code
_entity_poly.pdbx_strand_id
1 'polypeptide(L)' 'MPPGLCTLTMTSWHGELPVPGHYVKAPRGRTAFLIVEVRRPIRAGARYAARFICERANPARLSADAVVHTFYWNPR' A
#
# COMPACT_ATOMS: atom_id res chain seq x y z
N MET A 1 -0.54 -8.79 15.88
CA MET A 1 -1.45 -8.22 14.87
C MET A 1 -2.73 -9.05 14.89
N PRO A 2 -3.92 -8.44 14.80
CA PRO A 2 -5.19 -9.15 14.58
C PRO A 2 -5.10 -10.09 13.36
N PRO A 3 -5.86 -11.20 13.34
CA PRO A 3 -5.92 -12.08 12.18
C PRO A 3 -6.42 -11.31 10.95
N GLY A 4 -5.72 -11.45 9.82
CA GLY A 4 -6.05 -10.77 8.55
C GLY A 4 -5.21 -9.54 8.24
N LEU A 5 -4.49 -8.98 9.21
CA LEU A 5 -3.59 -7.85 8.99
C LEU A 5 -2.20 -8.28 8.50
N CYS A 6 -1.71 -7.56 7.49
CA CYS A 6 -0.40 -7.66 6.91
C CYS A 6 0.43 -6.40 7.18
N THR A 7 1.75 -6.52 7.01
CA THR A 7 2.63 -5.36 6.95
C THR A 7 3.25 -5.28 5.56
N LEU A 8 3.14 -4.13 4.91
CA LEU A 8 3.87 -3.83 3.68
C LEU A 8 4.94 -2.79 3.96
N THR A 9 6.09 -2.95 3.31
CA THR A 9 7.10 -1.91 3.24
C THR A 9 7.21 -1.49 1.78
N MET A 10 6.87 -0.23 1.47
CA MET A 10 7.09 0.35 0.15
C MET A 10 8.31 1.24 0.21
N THR A 11 9.24 1.05 -0.72
CA THR A 11 10.52 1.75 -0.79
C THR A 11 10.63 2.69 -2.00
N SER A 12 9.55 2.80 -2.78
CA SER A 12 9.38 3.73 -3.90
C SER A 12 7.89 3.87 -4.22
N TRP A 13 7.41 5.10 -4.40
CA TRP A 13 6.07 5.39 -4.92
C TRP A 13 6.10 6.69 -5.73
N HIS A 14 5.15 6.83 -6.66
CA HIS A 14 4.93 8.06 -7.42
C HIS A 14 3.61 8.69 -6.96
N GLY A 15 3.63 10.01 -6.76
CA GLY A 15 2.46 10.76 -6.30
C GLY A 15 2.36 10.87 -4.79
N GLU A 16 1.14 11.15 -4.32
CA GLU A 16 0.86 11.32 -2.89
C GLU A 16 1.05 10.01 -2.11
N LEU A 17 1.44 10.14 -0.84
CA LEU A 17 1.57 9.00 0.06
C LEU A 17 0.17 8.40 0.29
N PRO A 18 -0.04 7.10 0.08
CA PRO A 18 -1.30 6.45 0.41
C PRO A 18 -1.63 6.57 1.90
N VAL A 19 -2.86 6.98 2.22
CA VAL A 19 -3.34 7.17 3.60
C VAL A 19 -4.28 6.02 4.02
N PRO A 20 -4.61 5.87 5.32
CA PRO A 20 -5.61 4.90 5.75
C PRO A 20 -6.93 5.05 4.99
N GLY A 21 -7.53 3.93 4.61
CA GLY A 21 -8.71 3.88 3.74
C GLY A 21 -8.40 3.76 2.25
N HIS A 22 -7.18 4.09 1.83
CA HIS A 22 -6.75 3.88 0.45
C HIS A 22 -6.30 2.45 0.21
N TYR A 23 -6.41 2.00 -1.03
CA TYR A 23 -5.88 0.71 -1.47
C TYR A 23 -4.57 0.91 -2.21
N VAL A 24 -3.63 -0.02 -2.01
CA VAL A 24 -2.42 -0.12 -2.82
C VAL A 24 -2.43 -1.43 -3.59
N LYS A 25 -2.04 -1.40 -4.87
CA LYS A 25 -1.93 -2.57 -5.73
C LYS A 25 -0.70 -2.49 -6.64
N ALA A 26 -0.02 -3.61 -6.89
CA ALA A 26 1.01 -3.65 -7.92
C ALA A 26 0.39 -3.59 -9.33
N PRO A 27 1.05 -2.98 -10.35
CA PRO A 27 0.48 -2.84 -11.69
C PRO A 27 -0.07 -4.15 -12.27
N ARG A 28 0.65 -5.26 -12.03
CA ARG A 28 0.27 -6.63 -12.46
C ARG A 28 -0.14 -7.54 -11.29
N GLY A 29 -0.33 -6.97 -10.11
CA GLY A 29 -0.70 -7.73 -8.91
C GLY A 29 -2.15 -8.21 -8.95
N ARG A 30 -2.41 -9.42 -8.43
CA ARG A 30 -3.77 -9.95 -8.25
C ARG A 30 -4.40 -9.61 -6.90
N THR A 31 -3.65 -8.90 -6.05
CA THR A 31 -4.05 -8.58 -4.68
C THR A 31 -3.94 -7.08 -4.47
N ALA A 32 -4.99 -6.48 -3.91
CA ALA A 32 -4.97 -5.12 -3.40
C ALA A 32 -4.81 -5.17 -1.88
N PHE A 33 -4.29 -4.10 -1.30
CA PHE A 33 -4.07 -3.99 0.13
C PHE A 33 -4.72 -2.71 0.62
N LEU A 34 -5.75 -2.83 1.47
CA LEU A 34 -6.35 -1.70 2.16
C LEU A 34 -5.35 -1.22 3.22
N ILE A 35 -4.99 0.06 3.20
CA ILE A 35 -4.16 0.64 4.25
C ILE A 35 -5.02 0.94 5.47
N VAL A 36 -4.60 0.40 6.61
CA VAL A 36 -5.22 0.62 7.92
C VAL A 36 -4.40 1.62 8.72
N GLU A 37 -3.07 1.56 8.62
CA GLU A 37 -2.18 2.45 9.38
C GLU A 37 -0.88 2.72 8.63
N VAL A 38 -0.36 3.94 8.73
CA VAL A 38 0.94 4.34 8.19
C VAL A 38 1.91 4.57 9.36
N ARG A 39 2.87 3.66 9.57
CA ARG A 39 3.69 3.67 10.79
C ARG A 39 4.98 4.47 10.70
N ARG A 40 5.59 4.64 9.52
CA ARG A 40 6.89 5.33 9.36
C ARG A 40 7.12 5.83 7.94
N PRO A 41 6.71 7.04 7.57
CA PRO A 41 7.22 7.69 6.37
C PRO A 41 8.66 8.17 6.65
N ILE A 42 9.66 7.41 6.21
CA ILE A 42 11.07 7.81 6.24
C ILE A 42 11.40 8.39 4.86
N ARG A 43 11.72 9.69 4.81
CA ARG A 43 12.35 10.31 3.64
C ARG A 43 13.86 10.22 3.82
N ALA A 44 14.49 9.23 3.18
CA ALA A 44 15.95 9.12 3.13
C ALA A 44 16.43 9.68 1.79
N GLY A 45 16.72 10.97 1.74
CA GLY A 45 17.10 11.68 0.51
C GLY A 45 15.96 11.72 -0.51
N ALA A 46 16.21 11.22 -1.73
CA ALA A 46 15.22 11.10 -2.82
C ALA A 46 14.34 9.84 -2.71
N ARG A 47 14.59 8.95 -1.74
CA ARG A 47 13.84 7.71 -1.57
C ARG A 47 12.83 7.82 -0.44
N TYR A 48 11.65 7.35 -0.77
CA TYR A 48 10.46 7.37 0.04
C TYR A 48 10.23 5.96 0.57
N ALA A 49 10.37 5.76 1.88
CA ALA A 49 10.13 4.46 2.53
C ALA A 49 8.98 4.57 3.53
N ALA A 50 7.93 3.77 3.34
CA ALA A 50 6.77 3.75 4.24
C ALA A 50 6.43 2.32 4.63
N ARG A 51 6.13 2.12 5.92
CA ARG A 51 5.60 0.86 6.43
C ARG A 51 4.10 1.02 6.70
N PHE A 52 3.31 0.17 6.08
CA PHE A 52 1.86 0.15 6.17
C PHE A 52 1.39 -1.09 6.90
N ILE A 53 0.43 -0.93 7.80
CA ILE A 53 -0.42 -2.02 8.24
C ILE A 53 -1.60 -2.08 7.29
N CYS A 54 -1.91 -3.27 6.80
CA CYS A 54 -2.86 -3.46 5.71
C CYS A 54 -3.76 -4.66 5.88
N GLU A 55 -4.86 -4.69 5.14
CA GLU A 55 -5.69 -5.88 4.93
C GLU A 55 -5.63 -6.31 3.48
N ARG A 56 -5.58 -7.62 3.23
CA ARG A 56 -5.65 -8.15 1.86
C ARG A 56 -7.09 -8.04 1.35
N ALA A 57 -7.25 -7.40 0.21
CA ALA A 57 -8.51 -7.30 -0.50
C ALA A 57 -8.41 -7.92 -1.90
N ASN A 58 -9.50 -8.53 -2.35
CA ASN A 58 -9.65 -8.96 -3.74
C ASN A 58 -9.94 -7.72 -4.60
N PRO A 59 -9.09 -7.36 -5.59
CA PRO A 59 -9.31 -6.20 -6.46
C PRO A 59 -10.66 -6.22 -7.17
N ALA A 60 -11.20 -7.40 -7.48
CA ALA A 60 -12.49 -7.54 -8.15
C ALA A 60 -13.70 -7.22 -7.25
N ARG A 61 -13.49 -7.03 -5.94
CA ARG A 61 -14.52 -6.69 -4.95
C ARG A 61 -14.36 -5.28 -4.38
N LEU A 62 -13.48 -4.47 -4.97
CA LEU A 62 -13.33 -3.07 -4.55
C LEU A 62 -14.55 -2.27 -4.99
N SER A 63 -14.98 -1.34 -4.14
CA SER A 63 -16.01 -0.35 -4.52
C SER A 63 -15.52 0.48 -5.71
N ALA A 64 -16.44 1.00 -6.52
CA ALA A 64 -16.13 1.93 -7.60
C ALA A 64 -15.46 3.21 -7.09
N ASP A 65 -15.77 3.62 -5.85
CA ASP A 65 -15.21 4.80 -5.19
C ASP A 65 -13.87 4.54 -4.49
N ALA A 66 -13.33 3.31 -4.59
CA ALA A 66 -12.08 2.96 -3.94
C ALA A 66 -10.89 3.68 -4.60
N VAL A 67 -10.14 4.46 -3.80
CA VAL A 67 -8.89 5.09 -4.26
C VAL A 67 -7.78 4.03 -4.30
N VAL A 68 -7.35 3.66 -5.51
CA VAL A 68 -6.32 2.62 -5.71
C VAL A 68 -5.01 3.25 -6.22
N HIS A 69 -3.97 3.16 -5.41
CA HIS A 69 -2.62 3.59 -5.74
C HIS A 69 -1.84 2.44 -6.36
N THR A 70 -1.21 2.70 -7.50
CA THR A 70 -0.34 1.73 -8.15
C THR A 70 1.08 1.85 -7.61
N PHE A 71 1.71 0.74 -7.25
CA PHE A 71 3.09 0.75 -6.76
C PHE A 71 3.96 -0.36 -7.30
N TYR A 72 5.25 -0.08 -7.43
CA TYR A 72 6.23 -1.05 -7.90
C TYR A 72 6.90 -1.68 -6.68
N TRP A 73 6.72 -2.99 -6.51
CA TRP A 73 7.60 -3.75 -5.66
C TRP A 73 8.99 -3.64 -6.27
N ASN A 74 9.93 -3.04 -5.55
CA ASN A 74 11.32 -3.19 -5.90
C ASN A 74 11.79 -4.47 -5.22
N PRO A 75 11.97 -5.60 -5.95
CA PRO A 75 12.69 -6.73 -5.38
C PRO A 75 14.08 -6.19 -5.03
N ARG A 76 14.39 -6.11 -3.73
CA ARG A 76 15.76 -5.85 -3.33
C ARG A 76 16.65 -6.99 -3.81
#